data_AF-A0A6P9C2H1-F1
#
_entry.id   AF-A0A6P9C2H1-F1
#
_cell.length_a   1.000
_cell.length_b   1.000
_cell.length_c   1.000
_cell.angle_alpha   90.00
_cell.angle_beta   90.00
_cell.angle_gamma   90.00
#
_symmetry.space_group_name_H-M   'P 1'
#
loop_
_entity.id
_entity.type
_entity.pdbx_description
1 polymer ?
#
loop_
_entity_poly.entity_id
_entity_poly.type
_entity_poly.pdbx_seq_one_letter_code
_entity_poly.pdbx_strand_id
1 'polypeptide(L)'
;MDFPSARQAVLNVIKGARAGELPRLLHWLRTSNDFDEFTCNNDDIILKSIAEDIRHRLPVEAVLNSEHNALQKLHEQTIPTIHVDAFLYDDDCIDSLCEEGKMSRNYCLACGSHQTAPLEFISHSFSLVELKFLYQEVLPDLTGKVLVDVGSRLGAVLFGAYCYSSASQIYGVEMNGDFCQLQEAIISKYRFDDRIKVINADICTQASLLQNADIVVMNNVFEYFLDRSEQARAWKIISQNVRKPGSLLVTVPNLEKSLSELQVDIQLNQWVEAVPVQYDEFLENADREALEQIYLYRIL
;
A
#
# COMPACT_ATOMS: atom_id res chain seq x y z
N MET A 1 29.03 -13.15 1.20
CA MET A 1 28.99 -14.44 0.47
C MET A 1 27.89 -14.32 -0.56
N ASP A 2 28.09 -14.73 -1.81
CA ASP A 2 27.01 -14.71 -2.80
C ASP A 2 25.96 -15.80 -2.51
N PHE A 3 24.76 -15.67 -3.10
CA PHE A 3 23.66 -16.61 -2.86
C PHE A 3 24.03 -18.08 -3.17
N PRO A 4 24.70 -18.41 -4.29
CA PRO A 4 25.12 -19.79 -4.56
C PRO A 4 26.05 -20.36 -3.47
N SER A 5 27.01 -19.57 -2.99
CA SER A 5 27.93 -20.00 -1.94
C SER A 5 27.22 -20.14 -0.59
N ALA A 6 26.29 -19.23 -0.27
CA ALA A 6 25.50 -19.27 0.97
C ALA A 6 24.60 -20.50 1.00
N ARG A 7 23.89 -20.76 -0.10
CA ARG A 7 23.07 -21.97 -0.27
C ARG A 7 23.90 -23.24 -0.09
N GLN A 8 25.10 -23.30 -0.66
CA GLN A 8 25.98 -24.46 -0.53
C GLN A 8 26.47 -24.65 0.91
N ALA A 9 26.76 -23.56 1.63
CA ALA A 9 27.14 -23.61 3.04
C ALA A 9 26.02 -24.18 3.91
N VAL A 10 24.77 -23.70 3.74
CA VAL A 10 23.60 -24.22 4.45
C VAL A 10 23.39 -25.71 4.17
N LEU A 11 23.47 -26.13 2.90
CA LEU A 11 23.35 -27.55 2.54
C LEU A 11 24.44 -28.42 3.17
N ASN A 12 25.66 -27.90 3.33
CA ASN A 12 26.74 -28.63 3.99
C ASN A 12 26.49 -28.80 5.50
N VAL A 13 25.90 -27.80 6.17
CA VAL A 13 25.47 -27.93 7.58
C VAL A 13 24.41 -29.02 7.72
N ILE A 14 23.40 -29.02 6.84
CA ILE A 14 22.34 -30.04 6.85
C ILE A 14 22.92 -31.44 6.62
N LYS A 15 23.86 -31.60 5.67
CA LYS A 15 24.55 -32.88 5.40
C LYS A 15 25.43 -33.33 6.57
N GLY A 16 25.97 -32.41 7.36
CA GLY A 16 26.80 -32.70 8.53
C GLY A 16 26.00 -33.08 9.78
N ALA A 17 24.68 -32.89 9.78
CA ALA A 17 23.83 -33.25 10.91
C ALA A 17 23.75 -34.76 11.10
N ARG A 18 23.66 -35.22 12.37
CA ARG A 18 23.47 -36.64 12.68
C ARG A 18 22.12 -37.11 12.12
N ALA A 19 22.09 -38.32 11.56
CA ALA A 19 20.89 -38.86 10.91
C ALA A 19 19.62 -38.83 11.79
N GLY A 20 19.76 -39.05 13.11
CA GLY A 20 18.64 -39.00 14.05
C GLY A 20 18.10 -37.60 14.35
N GLU A 21 18.90 -36.55 14.16
CA GLU A 21 18.48 -35.15 14.37
C GLU A 21 18.00 -34.48 13.08
N LEU A 22 18.26 -35.08 11.92
CA LEU A 22 17.92 -34.50 10.62
C LEU A 22 16.42 -34.15 10.48
N PRO A 23 15.45 -35.00 10.92
CA PRO A 23 14.04 -34.63 10.87
C PRO A 23 13.69 -33.41 11.73
N ARG A 24 14.30 -33.28 12.93
CA ARG A 24 14.09 -32.15 13.83
C ARG A 24 14.70 -30.87 13.28
N LEU A 25 15.90 -30.97 12.70
CA LEU A 25 16.57 -29.84 12.05
C LEU A 25 15.77 -29.34 10.84
N LEU A 26 15.26 -30.25 9.98
CA LEU A 26 14.45 -29.88 8.83
C LEU A 26 13.08 -29.31 9.24
N HIS A 27 12.49 -29.79 10.33
CA HIS A 27 11.27 -29.22 10.88
C HIS A 27 11.51 -27.80 11.40
N TRP A 28 12.54 -27.60 12.24
CA TRP A 28 12.95 -26.28 12.72
C TRP A 28 13.25 -25.31 11.56
N LEU A 29 13.99 -25.74 10.53
CA LEU A 29 14.27 -24.92 9.35
C LEU A 29 13.01 -24.44 8.61
N ARG A 30 11.89 -25.16 8.71
CA ARG A 30 10.64 -24.84 7.99
C ARG A 30 9.63 -24.07 8.83
N THR A 31 9.73 -24.11 10.15
CA THR A 31 8.69 -23.62 11.04
C THR A 31 9.22 -22.73 12.16
N SER A 32 10.52 -22.42 12.17
CA SER A 32 11.11 -21.55 13.17
C SER A 32 11.06 -20.10 12.74
N ASN A 33 10.77 -19.23 13.70
CA ASN A 33 10.85 -17.77 13.57
C ASN A 33 12.26 -17.26 13.91
N ASP A 34 13.23 -18.13 14.21
CA ASP A 34 14.61 -17.72 14.51
C ASP A 34 15.27 -17.02 13.31
N PHE A 35 14.76 -17.22 12.09
CA PHE A 35 15.23 -16.51 10.91
C PHE A 35 14.68 -15.09 10.79
N ASP A 36 13.62 -14.77 11.54
CA ASP A 36 13.00 -13.45 11.53
C ASP A 36 13.98 -12.37 12.02
N GLU A 37 14.94 -12.72 12.90
CA GLU A 37 16.00 -11.80 13.33
C GLU A 37 16.89 -11.35 12.16
N PHE A 38 17.04 -12.16 11.11
CA PHE A 38 17.79 -11.81 9.91
C PHE A 38 16.94 -11.09 8.85
N THR A 39 15.61 -11.10 8.99
CA THR A 39 14.67 -10.45 8.06
C THR A 39 14.01 -9.20 8.65
N CYS A 40 14.08 -9.02 9.97
CA CYS A 40 13.58 -7.85 10.70
C CYS A 40 14.42 -6.64 10.31
N ASN A 41 13.93 -5.90 9.33
CA ASN A 41 14.57 -4.68 8.87
C ASN A 41 14.17 -3.53 9.81
N ASN A 42 15.14 -2.67 10.18
CA ASN A 42 14.85 -1.43 10.90
C ASN A 42 13.76 -0.61 10.19
N ASP A 43 13.68 -0.70 8.87
CA ASP A 43 12.65 -0.10 8.03
C ASP A 43 11.23 -0.57 8.41
N ASP A 44 11.05 -1.86 8.70
CA ASP A 44 9.76 -2.43 9.15
C ASP A 44 9.35 -1.85 10.50
N ILE A 45 10.32 -1.70 11.42
CA ILE A 45 10.10 -1.12 12.76
C ILE A 45 9.75 0.37 12.65
N ILE A 46 10.44 1.10 11.78
CA ILE A 46 10.19 2.52 11.55
C ILE A 46 8.76 2.72 11.01
N LEU A 47 8.34 1.93 10.01
CA LEU A 47 6.99 2.02 9.46
C LEU A 47 5.91 1.67 10.49
N LYS A 48 6.10 0.61 11.29
CA LYS A 48 5.20 0.27 12.40
C LYS A 48 5.07 1.42 13.40
N SER A 49 6.19 2.07 13.71
CA SER A 49 6.21 3.24 14.61
C SER A 49 5.47 4.44 14.01
N ILE A 50 5.61 4.68 12.70
CA ILE A 50 4.87 5.72 11.99
C ILE A 50 3.36 5.44 12.01
N ALA A 51 2.96 4.20 11.74
CA ALA A 51 1.57 3.78 11.80
C ALA A 51 0.98 4.00 13.21
N GLU A 52 1.73 3.66 14.27
CA GLU A 52 1.33 3.95 15.64
C GLU A 52 1.19 5.46 15.91
N ASP A 53 2.15 6.29 15.48
CA ASP A 53 2.07 7.74 15.65
C ASP A 53 0.85 8.37 14.97
N ILE A 54 0.51 7.87 13.78
CA ILE A 54 -0.65 8.34 13.02
C ILE A 54 -1.96 7.91 13.70
N ARG A 55 -2.04 6.66 14.19
CA ARG A 55 -3.21 6.18 14.95
C ARG A 55 -3.55 7.05 16.14
N HIS A 56 -2.55 7.53 16.87
CA HIS A 56 -2.77 8.42 18.03
C HIS A 56 -3.35 9.80 17.65
N ARG A 57 -3.38 10.15 16.37
CA ARG A 57 -3.85 11.44 15.84
C ARG A 57 -5.15 11.33 15.05
N LEU A 58 -5.67 10.11 14.86
CA LEU A 58 -6.84 9.83 14.05
C LEU A 58 -7.92 9.10 14.87
N PRO A 59 -9.19 9.21 14.45
CA PRO A 59 -10.22 8.29 14.93
C PRO A 59 -9.89 6.84 14.49
N VAL A 60 -10.54 5.84 15.11
CA VAL A 60 -10.27 4.42 14.86
C VAL A 60 -10.54 4.05 13.40
N GLU A 61 -11.57 4.64 12.82
CA GLU A 61 -11.95 4.47 11.42
C GLU A 61 -10.90 5.07 10.48
N ALA A 62 -9.97 5.88 11.00
CA ALA A 62 -8.93 6.58 10.25
C ALA A 62 -9.47 7.47 9.11
N VAL A 63 -10.71 7.97 9.24
CA VAL A 63 -11.34 8.92 8.31
C VAL A 63 -11.49 10.27 9.00
N LEU A 64 -10.99 11.34 8.38
CA LEU A 64 -11.12 12.70 8.90
C LEU A 64 -12.47 13.32 8.52
N ASN A 65 -13.00 14.20 9.37
CA ASN A 65 -14.21 14.96 9.06
C ASN A 65 -14.08 15.81 7.79
N SER A 66 -12.86 16.17 7.40
CA SER A 66 -12.57 16.89 6.15
C SER A 66 -12.68 16.03 4.89
N GLU A 67 -12.71 14.69 5.00
CA GLU A 67 -12.95 13.75 3.89
C GLU A 67 -14.47 13.58 3.60
N HIS A 68 -15.16 14.69 3.34
CA HIS A 68 -16.62 14.72 3.22
C HIS A 68 -17.18 13.71 2.20
N ASN A 69 -16.56 13.58 1.02
CA ASN A 69 -17.02 12.66 -0.03
C ASN A 69 -16.87 11.18 0.37
N ALA A 70 -15.76 10.82 1.03
CA ALA A 70 -15.53 9.46 1.49
C ALA A 70 -16.52 9.09 2.60
N LEU A 71 -16.74 10.00 3.56
CA LEU A 71 -17.75 9.85 4.60
C LEU A 71 -19.17 9.70 4.03
N GLN A 72 -19.52 10.51 3.03
CA GLN A 72 -20.82 10.39 2.37
C GLN A 72 -20.99 9.01 1.72
N LYS A 73 -20.01 8.54 0.94
CA LYS A 73 -20.09 7.24 0.25
C LYS A 73 -20.07 6.05 1.21
N LEU A 74 -19.41 6.18 2.36
CA LEU A 74 -19.49 5.19 3.45
C LEU A 74 -20.91 5.12 4.02
N HIS A 75 -21.58 6.26 4.20
CA HIS A 75 -22.97 6.30 4.68
C HIS A 75 -23.99 5.80 3.64
N GLU A 76 -23.66 5.87 2.35
CA GLU A 76 -24.51 5.39 1.26
C GLU A 76 -24.43 3.86 1.05
N GLN A 77 -23.52 3.16 1.76
CA GLN A 77 -23.39 1.70 1.66
C GLN A 77 -24.68 1.01 2.14
N THR A 78 -25.17 0.09 1.30
CA THR A 78 -26.38 -0.68 1.61
C THR A 78 -26.08 -1.88 2.51
N ILE A 79 -24.82 -2.31 2.54
CA ILE A 79 -24.29 -3.35 3.42
C ILE A 79 -23.58 -2.65 4.58
N PRO A 80 -23.75 -3.13 5.83
CA PRO A 80 -22.98 -2.62 6.95
C PRO A 80 -21.46 -2.82 6.74
N THR A 81 -20.77 -1.72 6.45
CA THR A 81 -19.35 -1.68 6.12
C THR A 81 -18.59 -0.83 7.15
N ILE A 82 -17.40 -1.28 7.55
CA ILE A 82 -16.46 -0.52 8.38
C ILE A 82 -15.20 -0.23 7.58
N HIS A 83 -14.75 1.03 7.65
CA HIS A 83 -13.45 1.42 7.12
C HIS A 83 -12.36 1.17 8.18
N VAL A 84 -11.33 0.42 7.80
CA VAL A 84 -10.12 0.18 8.59
C VAL A 84 -8.94 0.42 7.68
N ASP A 85 -8.06 1.33 8.07
CA ASP A 85 -6.88 1.61 7.28
C ASP A 85 -5.81 0.53 7.48
N ALA A 86 -5.52 -0.23 6.43
CA ALA A 86 -4.60 -1.37 6.47
C ALA A 86 -3.14 -0.97 6.75
N PHE A 87 -2.75 0.29 6.54
CA PHE A 87 -1.43 0.78 6.95
C PHE A 87 -1.34 0.91 8.48
N LEU A 88 -2.44 1.29 9.12
CA LEU A 88 -2.49 1.59 10.54
C LEU A 88 -2.76 0.37 11.41
N TYR A 89 -3.60 -0.55 10.92
CA TYR A 89 -4.10 -1.70 11.67
C TYR A 89 -3.80 -2.98 10.90
N ASP A 90 -2.89 -3.79 11.46
CA ASP A 90 -2.74 -5.19 11.06
C ASP A 90 -3.79 -6.08 11.74
N ASP A 91 -3.83 -7.36 11.38
CA ASP A 91 -4.82 -8.31 11.90
C ASP A 91 -4.77 -8.43 13.43
N ASP A 92 -3.56 -8.43 14.01
CA ASP A 92 -3.35 -8.47 15.46
C ASP A 92 -3.95 -7.24 16.16
N CYS A 93 -3.78 -6.05 15.56
CA CYS A 93 -4.40 -4.83 16.06
C CYS A 93 -5.94 -4.90 15.99
N ILE A 94 -6.50 -5.48 14.92
CA ILE A 94 -7.95 -5.63 14.77
C ILE A 94 -8.51 -6.63 15.76
N ASP A 95 -7.83 -7.75 15.99
CA ASP A 95 -8.20 -8.72 17.02
C ASP A 95 -8.21 -8.06 18.40
N SER A 96 -7.17 -7.29 18.73
CA SER A 96 -7.09 -6.54 19.99
C SER A 96 -8.24 -5.54 20.17
N LEU A 97 -8.59 -4.79 19.13
CA LEU A 97 -9.72 -3.85 19.18
C LEU A 97 -11.07 -4.57 19.38
N CYS A 98 -11.21 -5.77 18.83
CA CYS A 98 -12.39 -6.62 19.04
C CYS A 98 -12.46 -7.14 20.48
N GLU A 99 -11.33 -7.62 21.04
CA GLU A 99 -11.25 -8.09 22.43
C GLU A 99 -11.54 -6.97 23.44
N GLU A 100 -11.08 -5.75 23.17
CA GLU A 100 -11.35 -4.57 23.99
C GLU A 100 -12.78 -4.02 23.85
N GLY A 101 -13.58 -4.57 22.94
CA GLY A 101 -14.95 -4.11 22.66
C GLY A 101 -15.03 -2.73 21.98
N LYS A 102 -13.91 -2.26 21.43
CA LYS A 102 -13.84 -1.01 20.64
C LYS A 102 -14.29 -1.21 19.21
N MET A 103 -14.28 -2.45 18.73
CA MET A 103 -14.70 -2.85 17.40
C MET A 103 -15.50 -4.16 17.43
N SER A 104 -16.28 -4.43 16.39
CA SER A 104 -16.84 -5.77 16.14
C SER A 104 -16.63 -6.16 14.68
N ARG A 105 -16.41 -7.46 14.44
CA ARG A 105 -16.42 -8.06 13.09
C ARG A 105 -17.82 -8.41 12.59
N ASN A 106 -18.84 -8.33 13.45
CA ASN A 106 -20.20 -8.69 13.11
C ASN A 106 -21.21 -7.62 13.55
N TYR A 107 -22.34 -7.55 12.87
CA TYR A 107 -23.49 -6.75 13.28
C TYR A 107 -24.70 -7.64 13.55
N CYS A 108 -25.61 -7.17 14.41
CA CYS A 108 -26.84 -7.90 14.72
C CYS A 108 -27.88 -7.69 13.61
N LEU A 109 -28.45 -8.78 13.08
CA LEU A 109 -29.57 -8.72 12.13
C LEU A 109 -30.85 -8.18 12.78
N ALA A 110 -30.97 -8.36 14.09
CA ALA A 110 -31.95 -7.71 14.95
C ALA A 110 -31.25 -7.21 16.22
N CYS A 111 -31.36 -5.92 16.53
CA CYS A 111 -30.66 -5.30 17.67
C CYS A 111 -30.99 -6.03 18.98
N GLY A 112 -29.97 -6.43 19.73
CA GLY A 112 -30.10 -7.21 20.97
C GLY A 112 -30.29 -8.72 20.78
N SER A 113 -30.25 -9.23 19.55
CA SER A 113 -30.27 -10.67 19.27
C SER A 113 -28.85 -11.25 19.13
N HIS A 114 -28.75 -12.58 19.24
CA HIS A 114 -27.52 -13.33 18.91
C HIS A 114 -27.44 -13.73 17.43
N GLN A 115 -28.39 -13.28 16.60
CA GLN A 115 -28.36 -13.51 15.16
C GLN A 115 -27.50 -12.41 14.53
N THR A 116 -26.27 -12.76 14.18
CA THR A 116 -25.29 -11.82 13.63
C THR A 116 -24.89 -12.18 12.21
N ALA A 117 -24.47 -11.18 11.45
CA ALA A 117 -23.84 -11.32 10.15
C ALA A 117 -22.49 -10.56 10.13
N PRO A 118 -21.52 -10.98 9.29
CA PRO A 118 -20.23 -10.31 9.20
C PRO A 118 -20.38 -8.89 8.65
N LEU A 119 -19.56 -7.97 9.16
CA LEU A 119 -19.36 -6.65 8.61
C LEU A 119 -18.39 -6.73 7.42
N GLU A 120 -18.59 -5.89 6.42
CA GLU A 120 -17.61 -5.73 5.34
C GLU A 120 -16.51 -4.76 5.80
N PHE A 121 -15.24 -5.10 5.53
CA PHE A 121 -14.09 -4.27 5.86
C PHE A 121 -13.52 -3.69 4.57
N ILE A 122 -13.31 -2.38 4.54
CA ILE A 122 -12.65 -1.70 3.41
C ILE A 122 -11.45 -0.91 3.91
N SER A 123 -10.39 -0.88 3.08
CA SER A 123 -9.21 -0.04 3.27
C SER A 123 -8.95 0.75 1.99
N HIS A 124 -8.47 1.99 2.14
CA HIS A 124 -7.97 2.81 1.03
C HIS A 124 -6.45 2.93 1.02
N SER A 125 -5.76 2.25 1.93
CA SER A 125 -4.30 2.28 2.06
C SER A 125 -3.70 0.90 1.86
N PHE A 126 -2.43 0.88 1.46
CA PHE A 126 -1.62 -0.33 1.51
C PHE A 126 -1.26 -0.68 2.95
N SER A 127 -1.32 -1.97 3.26
CA SER A 127 -0.68 -2.55 4.43
C SER A 127 0.85 -2.50 4.34
N LEU A 128 1.52 -2.73 5.47
CA LEU A 128 2.98 -2.84 5.52
C LEU A 128 3.51 -3.96 4.61
N VAL A 129 2.78 -5.08 4.54
CA VAL A 129 3.11 -6.24 3.72
C VAL A 129 3.02 -5.88 2.23
N GLU A 130 1.96 -5.18 1.82
CA GLU A 130 1.78 -4.70 0.44
C GLU A 130 2.83 -3.66 0.05
N LEU A 131 3.17 -2.72 0.94
CA LEU A 131 4.24 -1.74 0.70
C LEU A 131 5.59 -2.44 0.49
N LYS A 132 5.91 -3.41 1.35
CA LYS A 132 7.16 -4.17 1.24
C LYS A 132 7.23 -4.95 -0.06
N PHE A 133 6.15 -5.65 -0.42
CA PHE A 133 6.01 -6.34 -1.70
C PHE A 133 6.18 -5.37 -2.89
N LEU A 134 5.49 -4.23 -2.87
CA LEU A 134 5.57 -3.23 -3.92
C LEU A 134 7.01 -2.75 -4.18
N TYR A 135 7.76 -2.40 -3.13
CA TYR A 135 9.08 -1.81 -3.29
C TYR A 135 10.23 -2.82 -3.44
N GLN A 136 10.09 -4.03 -2.90
CA GLN A 136 11.16 -5.02 -2.90
C GLN A 136 11.01 -6.07 -4.01
N GLU A 137 9.78 -6.37 -4.44
CA GLU A 137 9.50 -7.43 -5.41
C GLU A 137 8.93 -6.90 -6.73
N VAL A 138 8.05 -5.89 -6.68
CA VAL A 138 7.35 -5.38 -7.88
C VAL A 138 8.17 -4.33 -8.62
N LEU A 139 8.66 -3.32 -7.90
CA LEU A 139 9.39 -2.20 -8.48
C LEU A 139 10.89 -2.52 -8.66
N PRO A 140 11.53 -2.02 -9.72
CA PRO A 140 12.98 -2.15 -9.88
C PRO A 140 13.74 -1.24 -8.90
N ASP A 141 15.08 -1.30 -8.93
CA ASP A 141 15.91 -0.32 -8.22
C ASP A 141 15.56 1.12 -8.65
N LEU A 142 15.31 1.97 -7.65
CA LEU A 142 14.84 3.34 -7.83
C LEU A 142 15.97 4.38 -7.69
N THR A 143 17.23 3.95 -7.73
CA THR A 143 18.38 4.86 -7.63
C THR A 143 18.32 5.90 -8.75
N GLY A 144 18.35 7.19 -8.38
CA GLY A 144 18.26 8.31 -9.33
C GLY A 144 16.84 8.58 -9.85
N LYS A 145 15.81 7.88 -9.37
CA LYS A 145 14.42 7.97 -9.87
C LYS A 145 13.54 8.88 -9.04
N VAL A 146 12.54 9.44 -9.70
CA VAL A 146 11.46 10.24 -9.09
C VAL A 146 10.19 9.41 -8.98
N LEU A 147 9.70 9.22 -7.76
CA LEU A 147 8.42 8.58 -7.46
C LEU A 147 7.37 9.65 -7.14
N VAL A 148 6.16 9.48 -7.70
CA VAL A 148 4.99 10.33 -7.42
C VAL A 148 3.86 9.44 -6.93
N ASP A 149 3.34 9.75 -5.75
CA ASP A 149 2.15 9.13 -5.17
C ASP A 149 0.96 10.09 -5.32
N VAL A 150 -0.09 9.63 -6.00
CA VAL A 150 -1.28 10.42 -6.29
C VAL A 150 -2.35 10.12 -5.25
N GLY A 151 -2.80 11.15 -4.53
CA GLY A 151 -3.76 11.01 -3.43
C GLY A 151 -3.14 10.34 -2.22
N SER A 152 -2.01 10.91 -1.76
CA SER A 152 -1.15 10.27 -0.75
C SER A 152 -1.81 10.05 0.62
N ARG A 153 -2.95 10.68 0.92
CA ARG A 153 -3.76 10.47 2.13
C ARG A 153 -2.95 10.41 3.44
N LEU A 154 -2.72 9.23 4.02
CA LEU A 154 -1.95 9.08 5.26
C LEU A 154 -0.42 9.09 5.05
N GLY A 155 0.05 8.99 3.81
CA GLY A 155 1.46 8.96 3.44
C GLY A 155 2.07 7.56 3.39
N ALA A 156 1.26 6.49 3.46
CA ALA A 156 1.73 5.10 3.50
C ALA A 156 2.74 4.77 2.39
N VAL A 157 2.42 5.12 1.14
CA VAL A 157 3.30 4.96 -0.03
C VAL A 157 4.58 5.79 0.10
N LEU A 158 4.49 7.01 0.63
CA LEU A 158 5.66 7.88 0.80
C LEU A 158 6.65 7.30 1.82
N PHE A 159 6.15 6.86 2.96
CA PHE A 159 6.97 6.30 4.02
C PHE A 159 7.54 4.94 3.60
N GLY A 160 6.72 4.11 2.93
CA GLY A 160 7.17 2.86 2.33
C GLY A 160 8.28 3.07 1.30
N ALA A 161 8.12 4.03 0.39
CA ALA A 161 9.13 4.38 -0.61
C ALA A 161 10.44 4.81 0.06
N TYR A 162 10.36 5.58 1.14
CA TYR A 162 11.55 6.03 1.85
C TYR A 162 12.27 4.86 2.50
N CYS A 163 11.56 3.99 3.20
CA CYS A 163 12.18 2.91 3.95
C CYS A 163 12.67 1.78 3.01
N TYR A 164 11.90 1.42 1.99
CA TYR A 164 12.19 0.23 1.16
C TYR A 164 12.81 0.51 -0.20
N SER A 165 13.07 1.77 -0.55
CA SER A 165 13.64 2.09 -1.87
C SER A 165 14.74 3.15 -1.83
N SER A 166 15.54 3.14 -2.89
CA SER A 166 16.59 4.09 -3.22
C SER A 166 16.10 5.30 -4.04
N ALA A 167 14.76 5.50 -4.14
CA ALA A 167 14.17 6.63 -4.86
C ALA A 167 14.82 7.93 -4.42
N SER A 168 15.25 8.75 -5.37
CA SER A 168 16.01 9.97 -5.06
C SER A 168 15.10 11.11 -4.60
N GLN A 169 13.88 11.17 -5.12
CA GLN A 169 12.84 12.10 -4.68
C GLN A 169 11.50 11.38 -4.69
N ILE A 170 10.70 11.64 -3.65
CA ILE A 170 9.41 11.01 -3.40
C ILE A 170 8.40 12.14 -3.21
N TYR A 171 7.43 12.26 -4.10
CA TYR A 171 6.43 13.32 -4.06
C TYR A 171 5.05 12.74 -3.73
N GLY A 172 4.44 13.20 -2.65
CA GLY A 172 3.03 12.94 -2.36
C GLY A 172 2.18 14.12 -2.77
N VAL A 173 1.17 13.89 -3.61
CA VAL A 173 0.19 14.93 -3.96
C VAL A 173 -1.11 14.59 -3.24
N GLU A 174 -1.62 15.53 -2.45
CA GLU A 174 -2.85 15.35 -1.67
C GLU A 174 -3.65 16.65 -1.66
N MET A 175 -4.96 16.56 -1.87
CA MET A 175 -5.84 17.73 -1.95
C MET A 175 -6.30 18.18 -0.56
N ASN A 176 -6.46 17.25 0.37
CA ASN A 176 -6.86 17.53 1.75
C ASN A 176 -5.67 18.06 2.56
N GLY A 177 -5.73 19.35 2.94
CA GLY A 177 -4.68 20.02 3.69
C GLY A 177 -4.44 19.46 5.10
N ASP A 178 -5.44 18.82 5.73
CA ASP A 178 -5.26 18.20 7.06
C ASP A 178 -4.35 16.96 6.94
N PHE A 179 -4.50 16.20 5.87
CA PHE A 179 -3.61 15.08 5.58
C PHE A 179 -2.21 15.55 5.21
N CYS A 180 -2.07 16.61 4.41
CA CYS A 180 -0.74 17.18 4.16
C CYS A 180 -0.04 17.58 5.46
N GLN A 181 -0.73 18.25 6.38
CA GLN A 181 -0.19 18.63 7.67
C GLN A 181 0.20 17.41 8.53
N LEU A 182 -0.63 16.37 8.53
CA LEU A 182 -0.32 15.11 9.21
C LEU A 182 0.95 14.46 8.66
N GLN A 183 1.03 14.33 7.33
CA GLN A 183 2.20 13.77 6.65
C GLN A 183 3.47 14.60 6.94
N GLU A 184 3.40 15.92 6.82
CA GLU A 184 4.52 16.83 7.12
C GLU A 184 5.02 16.70 8.57
N ALA A 185 4.10 16.54 9.53
CA ALA A 185 4.46 16.33 10.92
C ALA A 185 5.21 15.00 11.15
N ILE A 186 4.82 13.93 10.44
CA ILE A 186 5.53 12.65 10.47
C ILE A 186 6.90 12.78 9.77
N ILE A 187 6.96 13.39 8.59
CA ILE A 187 8.21 13.63 7.84
C ILE A 187 9.21 14.39 8.72
N SER A 188 8.77 15.43 9.42
CA SER A 188 9.62 16.19 10.33
C SER A 188 10.08 15.37 11.54
N LYS A 189 9.19 14.56 12.13
CA LYS A 189 9.52 13.71 13.28
C LYS A 189 10.61 12.68 12.93
N TYR A 190 10.50 12.06 11.75
CA TYR A 190 11.41 11.00 11.29
C TYR A 190 12.58 11.50 10.42
N ARG A 191 12.61 12.82 10.11
CA ARG A 191 13.64 13.48 9.27
C ARG A 191 13.74 12.91 7.86
N PHE A 192 12.59 12.74 7.22
CA PHE A 192 12.48 12.22 5.85
C PHE A 192 12.46 13.34 4.78
N ASP A 193 12.71 14.59 5.19
CA ASP A 193 12.62 15.79 4.35
C ASP A 193 13.73 15.92 3.29
N ASP A 194 14.77 15.07 3.36
CA ASP A 194 15.81 14.99 2.35
C ASP A 194 15.30 14.38 1.03
N ARG A 195 14.30 13.49 1.08
CA ARG A 195 13.73 12.83 -0.09
C ARG A 195 12.23 12.99 -0.27
N ILE A 196 11.45 13.09 0.81
CA ILE A 196 9.99 13.21 0.73
C ILE A 196 9.56 14.67 0.64
N LYS A 197 8.65 14.97 -0.29
CA LYS A 197 7.97 16.26 -0.40
C LYS A 197 6.47 16.05 -0.55
N VAL A 198 5.69 16.74 0.28
CA VAL A 198 4.23 16.74 0.21
C VAL A 198 3.78 18.00 -0.51
N ILE A 199 2.86 17.85 -1.46
CA ILE A 199 2.29 18.95 -2.25
C ILE A 199 0.80 18.97 -2.00
N ASN A 200 0.33 19.99 -1.28
CA ASN A 200 -1.10 20.22 -1.09
C ASN A 200 -1.73 20.81 -2.36
N ALA A 201 -2.23 19.96 -3.25
CA ALA A 201 -2.78 20.36 -4.56
C ALA A 201 -3.70 19.29 -5.17
N ASP A 202 -4.54 19.70 -6.13
CA ASP A 202 -5.17 18.78 -7.08
C ASP A 202 -4.09 18.26 -8.05
N ILE A 203 -3.93 16.94 -8.16
CA ILE A 203 -2.99 16.30 -9.09
C ILE A 203 -3.15 16.77 -10.53
N CYS A 204 -4.37 17.15 -10.93
CA CYS A 204 -4.66 17.65 -12.26
C CYS A 204 -3.93 18.97 -12.58
N THR A 205 -3.46 19.68 -11.56
CA THR A 205 -2.67 20.92 -11.70
C THR A 205 -1.16 20.65 -11.76
N GLN A 206 -0.73 19.41 -11.51
CA GLN A 206 0.67 19.01 -11.37
C GLN A 206 1.22 18.33 -12.63
N ALA A 207 0.87 18.85 -13.81
CA ALA A 207 1.26 18.29 -15.11
C ALA A 207 2.78 18.10 -15.24
N SER A 208 3.57 19.10 -14.85
CA SER A 208 5.03 19.02 -14.93
C SER A 208 5.61 17.92 -14.04
N LEU A 209 5.02 17.69 -12.86
CA LEU A 209 5.44 16.61 -11.97
C LEU A 209 5.16 15.24 -12.61
N LEU A 210 3.95 15.02 -13.11
CA LEU A 210 3.54 13.79 -13.79
C LEU A 210 4.39 13.49 -15.04
N GLN A 211 4.73 14.51 -15.82
CA GLN A 211 5.56 14.36 -17.03
C GLN A 211 7.01 13.96 -16.73
N ASN A 212 7.52 14.29 -15.55
CA ASN A 212 8.91 14.01 -15.17
C ASN A 212 9.05 12.75 -14.31
N ALA A 213 7.95 12.24 -13.73
CA ALA A 213 7.93 11.05 -12.89
C ALA A 213 8.52 9.83 -13.61
N ASP A 214 9.34 9.05 -12.89
CA ASP A 214 9.80 7.74 -13.34
C ASP A 214 8.84 6.64 -12.89
N ILE A 215 8.16 6.84 -11.76
CA ILE A 215 7.18 5.95 -11.17
C ILE A 215 6.00 6.79 -10.70
N VAL A 216 4.79 6.40 -11.07
CA VAL A 216 3.54 6.96 -10.54
C VAL A 216 2.78 5.85 -9.82
N VAL A 217 2.39 6.08 -8.57
CA VAL A 217 1.57 5.16 -7.78
C VAL A 217 0.19 5.77 -7.60
N MET A 218 -0.84 4.97 -7.86
CA MET A 218 -2.25 5.33 -7.73
C MET A 218 -2.99 4.22 -7.00
N ASN A 219 -3.07 4.32 -5.68
CA ASN A 219 -3.75 3.35 -4.82
C ASN A 219 -5.11 3.89 -4.36
N ASN A 220 -6.21 3.28 -4.80
CA ASN A 220 -7.58 3.60 -4.38
C ASN A 220 -7.95 5.10 -4.43
N VAL A 221 -7.34 5.85 -5.35
CA VAL A 221 -7.22 7.31 -5.23
C VAL A 221 -8.50 8.11 -5.53
N PHE A 222 -9.46 7.56 -6.27
CA PHE A 222 -10.56 8.36 -6.84
C PHE A 222 -11.96 7.92 -6.47
N GLU A 223 -12.22 6.61 -6.44
CA GLU A 223 -13.56 6.05 -6.36
C GLU A 223 -14.34 6.56 -5.15
N TYR A 224 -13.68 6.73 -4.00
CA TYR A 224 -14.29 7.20 -2.76
C TYR A 224 -14.20 8.73 -2.57
N PHE A 225 -13.25 9.38 -3.22
CA PHE A 225 -12.90 10.77 -2.91
C PHE A 225 -13.48 11.79 -3.90
N LEU A 226 -13.79 11.37 -5.13
CA LEU A 226 -14.26 12.26 -6.20
C LEU A 226 -15.61 11.81 -6.77
N ASP A 227 -16.39 12.75 -7.31
CA ASP A 227 -17.57 12.40 -8.11
C ASP A 227 -17.19 11.79 -9.47
N ARG A 228 -18.10 11.07 -10.12
CA ARG A 228 -17.81 10.36 -11.39
C ARG A 228 -17.25 11.28 -12.48
N SER A 229 -17.70 12.54 -12.54
CA SER A 229 -17.23 13.51 -13.55
C SER A 229 -15.82 13.99 -13.26
N GLU A 230 -15.50 14.20 -11.99
CA GLU A 230 -14.17 14.56 -11.50
C GLU A 230 -13.18 13.41 -11.69
N GLN A 231 -13.60 12.16 -11.41
CA GLN A 231 -12.80 10.97 -11.69
C GLN A 231 -12.45 10.88 -13.18
N ALA A 232 -13.43 11.04 -14.06
CA ALA A 232 -13.22 11.01 -15.51
C ALA A 232 -12.27 12.12 -15.97
N ARG A 233 -12.40 13.34 -15.41
CA ARG A 233 -11.49 14.47 -15.66
C ARG A 233 -10.07 14.14 -15.21
N ALA A 234 -9.90 13.62 -13.99
CA ALA A 234 -8.60 13.31 -13.41
C ALA A 234 -7.86 12.25 -14.23
N TRP A 235 -8.52 11.14 -14.58
CA TRP A 235 -7.93 10.11 -15.44
C TRP A 235 -7.54 10.62 -16.82
N LYS A 236 -8.35 11.50 -17.42
CA LYS A 236 -8.01 12.12 -18.70
C LYS A 236 -6.75 12.98 -18.60
N ILE A 237 -6.62 13.78 -17.54
CA ILE A 237 -5.44 14.64 -17.35
C ILE A 237 -4.21 13.80 -17.02
N ILE A 238 -4.34 12.78 -16.18
CA ILE A 238 -3.23 11.87 -15.83
C ILE A 238 -2.74 11.11 -17.06
N SER A 239 -3.64 10.51 -17.83
CA SER A 239 -3.26 9.80 -19.06
C SER A 239 -2.68 10.72 -20.14
N GLN A 240 -2.90 12.02 -20.07
CA GLN A 240 -2.27 13.00 -20.97
C GLN A 240 -0.88 13.44 -20.51
N ASN A 241 -0.57 13.33 -19.21
CA ASN A 241 0.68 13.85 -18.64
C ASN A 241 1.66 12.76 -18.22
N VAL A 242 1.19 11.57 -17.84
CA VAL A 242 2.04 10.39 -17.55
C VAL A 242 2.40 9.74 -18.89
N ARG A 243 3.39 10.31 -19.57
CA ARG A 243 3.78 9.95 -20.95
C ARG A 243 5.26 9.72 -21.14
N LYS A 244 6.06 9.69 -20.07
CA LYS A 244 7.50 9.44 -20.14
C LYS A 244 7.74 7.98 -20.55
N PRO A 245 8.27 7.70 -21.76
CA PRO A 245 8.41 6.31 -22.21
C PRO A 245 9.29 5.49 -21.28
N GLY A 246 8.86 4.28 -20.97
CA GLY A 246 9.57 3.37 -20.06
C GLY A 246 9.40 3.68 -18.56
N SER A 247 8.73 4.77 -18.19
CA SER A 247 8.29 4.99 -16.80
C SER A 247 7.24 3.94 -16.38
N LEU A 248 7.04 3.82 -15.08
CA LEU A 248 6.17 2.82 -14.49
C LEU A 248 4.93 3.48 -13.88
N LEU A 249 3.79 2.81 -14.00
CA LEU A 249 2.54 3.18 -13.37
C LEU A 249 2.05 1.99 -12.55
N VAL A 250 1.83 2.22 -11.26
CA VAL A 250 1.26 1.24 -10.33
C VAL A 250 -0.17 1.67 -10.04
N THR A 251 -1.13 0.76 -10.23
CA THR A 251 -2.53 1.04 -9.88
C THR A 251 -3.14 -0.06 -9.03
N VAL A 252 -4.01 0.38 -8.11
CA VAL A 252 -4.90 -0.49 -7.35
C VAL A 252 -6.28 0.17 -7.34
N PRO A 253 -7.31 -0.43 -7.96
CA PRO A 253 -7.27 -1.67 -8.75
C PRO A 253 -6.62 -1.47 -10.14
N ASN A 254 -6.71 -2.47 -11.02
CA ASN A 254 -6.28 -2.34 -12.43
C ASN A 254 -6.99 -1.19 -13.17
N LEU A 255 -6.34 -0.72 -14.25
CA LEU A 255 -6.83 0.37 -15.08
C LEU A 255 -8.17 0.04 -15.73
N GLU A 256 -8.38 -1.19 -16.19
CA GLU A 256 -9.63 -1.61 -16.83
C GLU A 256 -10.82 -1.43 -15.88
N LYS A 257 -10.70 -1.90 -14.64
CA LYS A 257 -11.71 -1.72 -13.59
C LYS A 257 -11.89 -0.25 -13.25
N SER A 258 -10.78 0.47 -13.03
CA SER A 258 -10.78 1.89 -12.66
C SER A 258 -11.44 2.79 -13.71
N LEU A 259 -11.37 2.42 -14.99
CA LEU A 259 -11.90 3.21 -16.11
C LEU A 259 -13.25 2.67 -16.61
N SER A 260 -13.63 1.43 -16.31
CA SER A 260 -14.82 0.77 -16.88
C SER A 260 -16.13 1.53 -16.71
N GLU A 261 -16.29 2.18 -15.55
CA GLU A 261 -17.50 2.96 -15.23
C GLU A 261 -17.41 4.43 -15.67
N LEU A 262 -16.22 4.87 -16.09
CA LEU A 262 -15.93 6.23 -16.49
C LEU A 262 -16.03 6.27 -18.01
N GLN A 263 -16.93 7.10 -18.54
CA GLN A 263 -17.09 7.27 -19.99
C GLN A 263 -15.93 8.09 -20.57
N VAL A 264 -14.71 7.56 -20.46
CA VAL A 264 -13.46 8.21 -20.87
C VAL A 264 -12.89 7.55 -22.11
N ASP A 265 -12.45 8.38 -23.05
CA ASP A 265 -11.80 7.95 -24.29
C ASP A 265 -10.28 7.84 -24.06
N ILE A 266 -9.87 6.83 -23.27
CA ILE A 266 -8.47 6.52 -23.00
C ILE A 266 -8.14 5.17 -23.64
N GLN A 267 -7.28 5.20 -24.66
CA GLN A 267 -6.85 4.00 -25.36
C GLN A 267 -5.66 3.37 -24.63
N LEU A 268 -5.94 2.40 -23.74
CA LEU A 268 -4.92 1.77 -22.89
C LEU A 268 -3.76 1.17 -23.69
N ASN A 269 -4.05 0.51 -24.82
CA ASN A 269 -3.05 -0.09 -25.71
C ASN A 269 -2.11 0.93 -26.41
N GLN A 270 -2.41 2.23 -26.34
CA GLN A 270 -1.56 3.32 -26.82
C GLN A 270 -0.92 4.12 -25.68
N TRP A 271 -1.22 3.75 -24.44
CA TRP A 271 -0.72 4.46 -23.27
C TRP A 271 0.22 3.57 -22.45
N VAL A 272 -0.17 2.32 -22.24
CA VAL A 272 0.51 1.42 -21.33
C VAL A 272 0.58 -0.01 -21.85
N GLU A 273 1.59 -0.75 -21.40
CA GLU A 273 1.64 -2.21 -21.44
C GLU A 273 1.63 -2.76 -20.00
N ALA A 274 0.87 -3.82 -19.75
CA ALA A 274 0.88 -4.49 -18.45
C ALA A 274 2.19 -5.27 -18.27
N VAL A 275 2.81 -5.15 -17.09
CA VAL A 275 4.03 -5.88 -16.73
C VAL A 275 3.66 -7.03 -15.80
N PRO A 276 4.00 -8.28 -16.12
CA PRO A 276 3.73 -9.41 -15.23
C PRO A 276 4.46 -9.24 -13.90
N VAL A 277 3.71 -9.40 -12.80
CA VAL A 277 4.25 -9.42 -11.44
C VAL A 277 4.40 -10.89 -11.01
N GLN A 278 5.54 -11.22 -10.40
CA GLN A 278 5.80 -12.55 -9.85
C GLN A 278 5.50 -12.55 -8.35
N TYR A 279 4.74 -13.54 -7.88
CA TYR A 279 4.28 -13.62 -6.50
C TYR A 279 4.98 -14.74 -5.71
N ASP A 280 5.66 -15.66 -6.39
CA ASP A 280 6.00 -16.99 -5.86
C ASP A 280 6.96 -16.99 -4.65
N GLU A 281 7.74 -15.94 -4.42
CA GLU A 281 8.78 -15.88 -3.37
C GLU A 281 8.31 -15.22 -2.06
N PHE A 282 7.17 -14.51 -2.05
CA PHE A 282 6.72 -13.69 -0.90
C PHE A 282 5.57 -14.34 -0.07
N LEU A 283 5.15 -15.55 -0.44
CA LEU A 283 3.82 -16.11 -0.13
C LEU A 283 3.66 -16.87 1.20
N GLU A 284 4.67 -16.96 2.06
CA GLU A 284 4.51 -17.83 3.25
C GLU A 284 3.53 -17.27 4.30
N ASN A 285 3.29 -15.96 4.37
CA ASN A 285 2.38 -15.33 5.35
C ASN A 285 1.57 -14.12 4.82
N ALA A 286 1.59 -13.82 3.52
CA ALA A 286 0.91 -12.64 2.97
C ALA A 286 -0.48 -12.97 2.39
N ASP A 287 -1.43 -12.05 2.51
CA ASP A 287 -2.72 -12.13 1.83
C ASP A 287 -2.53 -12.01 0.31
N ARG A 288 -2.52 -13.16 -0.35
CA ARG A 288 -2.33 -13.27 -1.79
C ARG A 288 -3.39 -12.49 -2.57
N GLU A 289 -4.64 -12.47 -2.11
CA GLU A 289 -5.72 -11.79 -2.83
C GLU A 289 -5.48 -10.28 -2.86
N ALA A 290 -5.01 -9.71 -1.74
CA ALA A 290 -4.61 -8.31 -1.65
C ALA A 290 -3.42 -7.99 -2.56
N LEU A 291 -2.36 -8.81 -2.54
CA LEU A 291 -1.18 -8.61 -3.39
C LEU A 291 -1.52 -8.67 -4.89
N GLU A 292 -2.43 -9.56 -5.29
CA GLU A 292 -2.87 -9.69 -6.69
C GLU A 292 -3.70 -8.50 -7.19
N GLN A 293 -4.12 -7.58 -6.30
CA GLN A 293 -4.73 -6.31 -6.69
C GLN A 293 -3.71 -5.23 -7.11
N ILE A 294 -2.40 -5.49 -6.96
CA ILE A 294 -1.33 -4.56 -7.33
C ILE A 294 -0.94 -4.77 -8.78
N TYR A 295 -1.28 -3.80 -9.64
CA TYR A 295 -0.99 -3.86 -11.07
C TYR A 295 0.14 -2.92 -11.45
N LEU A 296 1.11 -3.46 -12.18
CA LEU A 296 2.24 -2.71 -12.73
C LEU A 296 2.07 -2.56 -14.24
N TYR A 297 2.27 -1.34 -14.71
CA TYR A 297 2.23 -0.98 -16.12
C TYR A 297 3.50 -0.23 -16.51
N ARG A 298 3.93 -0.39 -17.75
CA ARG A 298 4.99 0.44 -18.36
C ARG A 298 4.35 1.40 -19.35
N ILE A 299 4.75 2.66 -19.30
CA ILE A 299 4.30 3.70 -20.24
C ILE A 299 4.98 3.49 -21.60
N LEU A 300 4.17 3.50 -22.67
CA LEU A 300 4.59 3.35 -24.07
C LEU A 300 5.20 4.63 -24.67
#